data_AF-K6DHU8-F1
#
_entry.id   AF-K6DHU8-F1
#
_cell.length_a   1.000
_cell.length_b   1.000
_cell.length_c   1.000
_cell.angle_alpha   90.00
_cell.angle_beta   90.00
_cell.angle_gamma   90.00
#
_symmetry.space_group_name_H-M   'P 1'
#
loop_
_entity.id
_entity.type
_entity.pdbx_description
1 polymer ?
#
loop_
_entity_poly.entity_id
_entity_poly.type
_entity_poly.pdbx_seq_one_letter_code
_entity_poly.pdbx_strand_id
1 'polypeptide(L)'
;MFKSFYTKVFVNYWNPYVAVGLAGVLSAFYFALTGTVWAVTGEFTRFGGHLLQFFGVDISDWAYFNLVTMNGTTFTRTDGWIIIGMFVGALITVLLGKNFKIRVPQQKRRLVQAFIGGLIAGFGARLALGCNLAAFFTGIPQFSFHSWIFMVTTGIGTYLGVKVINTTWWRGKPNLQRKKPTLSNAVPKQAKNSNIQVYLGIGIAFIFAIILVSYVANGKALLAAAALFGAGFGILIERGQICFTSAFRDLWVSGRATMTKALAVGVGISVILTFIFLQSGMEAVIKPAAPSTFIGGLLFGLGIVLAGGCETGWMYRAMEGQVLFWVVGLGNITGATILAYAWDHLGFYSVLTEGWPKLNLIEAWGPYQALFGTMAMLAAWFFLSNWWEKHYRYGKGLTVPEKDTYIVKPAVKQ
;
A
#
# COMPACT_ATOMS: atom_id res chain seq x y z
N MET A 1 -21.93 26.98 -0.38
CA MET A 1 -21.56 25.90 -1.32
C MET A 1 -20.08 25.50 -1.23
N PHE A 2 -19.14 26.45 -1.39
CA PHE A 2 -17.69 26.18 -1.40
C PHE A 2 -17.13 25.49 -0.14
N LYS A 3 -17.57 25.92 1.06
CA LYS A 3 -17.14 25.32 2.34
C LYS A 3 -17.58 23.87 2.50
N SER A 4 -18.78 23.52 2.01
CA SER A 4 -19.30 22.14 2.03
C SER A 4 -18.53 21.25 1.05
N PHE A 5 -18.26 21.76 -0.16
CA PHE A 5 -17.43 21.07 -1.16
C PHE A 5 -16.00 20.83 -0.66
N TYR A 6 -15.34 21.87 -0.12
CA TYR A 6 -14.00 21.77 0.45
C TYR A 6 -13.92 20.73 1.57
N THR A 7 -14.93 20.71 2.46
CA THR A 7 -14.99 19.72 3.54
C THR A 7 -15.15 18.30 2.99
N LYS A 8 -16.01 18.12 1.99
CA LYS A 8 -16.25 16.81 1.37
C LYS A 8 -15.02 16.27 0.63
N VAL A 9 -14.28 17.14 -0.07
CA VAL A 9 -13.14 16.75 -0.91
C VAL A 9 -11.86 16.62 -0.08
N PHE A 10 -11.55 17.61 0.77
CA PHE A 10 -10.25 17.73 1.44
C PHE A 10 -10.28 17.49 2.94
N VAL A 11 -11.43 17.41 3.60
CA VAL A 11 -11.46 17.16 5.06
C VAL A 11 -11.90 15.72 5.32
N ASN A 12 -12.96 15.26 4.67
CA ASN A 12 -13.52 13.93 4.88
C ASN A 12 -12.74 12.87 4.09
N TYR A 13 -12.72 11.64 4.64
CA TYR A 13 -12.28 10.46 3.89
C TYR A 13 -13.33 10.07 2.86
N TRP A 14 -12.87 9.55 1.73
CA TRP A 14 -13.74 9.14 0.63
C TRP A 14 -14.26 7.73 0.87
N ASN A 15 -15.39 7.40 0.25
CA ASN A 15 -15.89 6.03 0.26
C ASN A 15 -14.82 5.11 -0.37
N PRO A 16 -14.37 4.05 0.33
CA PRO A 16 -13.33 3.15 -0.18
C PRO A 16 -13.64 2.57 -1.55
N TYR A 17 -14.89 2.22 -1.84
CA TYR A 17 -15.28 1.68 -3.15
C TYR A 17 -15.03 2.68 -4.28
N VAL A 18 -15.31 3.96 -4.04
CA VAL A 18 -15.09 5.02 -5.04
C VAL A 18 -13.61 5.29 -5.21
N ALA A 19 -12.87 5.46 -4.12
CA ALA A 19 -11.43 5.76 -4.18
C ALA A 19 -10.63 4.62 -4.84
N VAL A 20 -10.94 3.37 -4.48
CA VAL A 20 -10.30 2.18 -5.04
C VAL A 20 -10.74 1.92 -6.48
N GLY A 21 -12.02 2.16 -6.82
CA GLY A 21 -12.50 2.11 -8.20
C GLY A 21 -11.78 3.12 -9.09
N LEU A 22 -11.67 4.38 -8.65
CA LEU A 22 -10.91 5.41 -9.36
C LEU A 22 -9.43 5.05 -9.49
N ALA A 23 -8.82 4.43 -8.47
CA ALA A 23 -7.44 3.96 -8.54
C ALA A 23 -7.28 2.87 -9.62
N GLY A 24 -8.25 1.97 -9.76
CA GLY A 24 -8.27 0.95 -10.82
C GLY A 24 -8.46 1.53 -12.23
N VAL A 25 -9.29 2.56 -12.37
CA VAL A 25 -9.42 3.31 -13.63
C VAL A 25 -8.09 3.99 -13.97
N LEU A 26 -7.51 4.71 -13.01
CA LEU A 26 -6.28 5.46 -13.19
C LEU A 26 -5.09 4.53 -13.48
N SER A 27 -5.03 3.32 -12.90
CA SER A 27 -3.99 2.33 -13.20
C SER A 27 -4.09 1.78 -14.62
N ALA A 28 -5.30 1.51 -15.11
CA ALA A 28 -5.50 1.04 -16.48
C ALA A 28 -5.10 2.11 -17.51
N PHE A 29 -5.48 3.37 -17.29
CA PHE A 29 -5.05 4.48 -18.16
C PHE A 29 -3.55 4.74 -18.09
N TYR A 30 -2.94 4.61 -16.91
CA TYR A 30 -1.50 4.74 -16.76
C TYR A 30 -0.77 3.69 -17.62
N PHE A 31 -1.22 2.43 -17.55
CA PHE A 31 -0.70 1.35 -18.39
C PHE A 31 -0.87 1.67 -19.88
N ALA A 32 -2.05 2.15 -20.30
CA ALA A 32 -2.30 2.49 -21.70
C ALA A 32 -1.39 3.60 -22.26
N LEU A 33 -1.01 4.57 -21.42
CA LEU A 33 -0.16 5.70 -21.84
C LEU A 33 1.34 5.39 -21.82
N THR A 34 1.76 4.53 -20.89
CA THR A 34 3.20 4.32 -20.63
C THR A 34 3.70 2.95 -21.07
N GLY A 35 2.80 1.99 -21.27
CA GLY A 35 3.16 0.57 -21.43
C GLY A 35 3.80 -0.04 -20.18
N THR A 36 3.87 0.70 -19.07
CA THR A 36 4.54 0.27 -17.84
C THR A 36 3.55 0.00 -16.71
N VAL A 37 4.08 -0.56 -15.63
CA VAL A 37 3.30 -0.95 -14.46
C VAL A 37 3.33 0.16 -13.41
N TRP A 38 2.21 0.36 -12.72
CA TRP A 38 2.18 1.05 -11.44
C TRP A 38 2.92 0.23 -10.36
N ALA A 39 4.23 0.43 -10.27
CA ALA A 39 5.10 -0.21 -9.30
C ALA A 39 5.95 0.83 -8.56
N VAL A 40 6.08 0.63 -7.25
CA VAL A 40 6.81 1.56 -6.36
C VAL A 40 8.07 0.91 -5.81
N THR A 41 8.02 -0.41 -5.59
CA THR A 41 9.11 -1.14 -4.95
C THR A 41 10.39 -1.13 -5.79
N GLY A 42 10.32 -0.94 -7.11
CA GLY A 42 11.48 -1.04 -8.00
C GLY A 42 12.46 0.08 -7.72
N GLU A 43 11.94 1.29 -7.74
CA GLU A 43 12.69 2.50 -7.41
C GLU A 43 13.16 2.52 -5.95
N PHE A 44 12.41 1.94 -5.00
CA PHE A 44 12.92 1.80 -3.62
C PHE A 44 14.13 0.88 -3.53
N THR A 45 14.16 -0.22 -4.30
CA THR A 45 15.36 -1.06 -4.39
C THR A 45 16.50 -0.33 -5.06
N ARG A 46 16.24 0.40 -6.15
CA ARG A 46 17.27 1.23 -6.81
C ARG A 46 17.83 2.30 -5.90
N PHE A 47 17.00 2.97 -5.12
CA PHE A 47 17.45 3.92 -4.12
C PHE A 47 18.39 3.25 -3.11
N GLY A 48 18.07 2.02 -2.69
CA GLY A 48 18.99 1.17 -1.93
C GLY A 48 20.33 0.91 -2.65
N GLY A 49 20.29 0.61 -3.95
CA GLY A 49 21.49 0.44 -4.78
C GLY A 49 22.33 1.72 -4.91
N HIS A 50 21.71 2.87 -5.15
CA HIS A 50 22.41 4.16 -5.19
C HIS A 50 23.03 4.53 -3.83
N LEU A 51 22.37 4.17 -2.72
CA LEU A 51 22.97 4.31 -1.39
C LEU A 51 24.21 3.43 -1.24
N LEU A 52 24.17 2.17 -1.70
CA LEU A 52 25.33 1.28 -1.70
C LEU A 52 26.49 1.84 -2.54
N GLN A 53 26.21 2.32 -3.75
CA GLN A 53 27.19 2.98 -4.61
C GLN A 53 27.78 4.24 -3.95
N PHE A 54 26.96 5.02 -3.25
CA PHE A 54 27.42 6.18 -2.50
C PHE A 54 28.40 5.81 -1.38
N PHE A 55 28.22 4.63 -0.76
CA PHE A 55 29.16 4.08 0.21
C PHE A 55 30.34 3.30 -0.41
N GLY A 56 30.49 3.33 -1.75
CA GLY A 56 31.62 2.73 -2.46
C GLY A 56 31.48 1.23 -2.73
N VAL A 57 30.28 0.65 -2.57
CA VAL A 57 30.04 -0.76 -2.91
C VAL A 57 29.75 -0.90 -4.39
N ASP A 58 30.53 -1.74 -5.08
CA ASP A 58 30.24 -2.10 -6.46
C ASP A 58 29.07 -3.10 -6.52
N ILE A 59 28.03 -2.71 -7.26
CA ILE A 59 26.79 -3.48 -7.45
C ILE A 59 26.60 -3.93 -8.90
N SER A 60 27.59 -3.68 -9.77
CA SER A 60 27.50 -3.93 -11.21
C SER A 60 27.31 -5.42 -11.53
N ASP A 61 27.92 -6.28 -10.72
CA ASP A 61 27.86 -7.74 -10.87
C ASP A 61 26.59 -8.36 -10.28
N TRP A 62 25.72 -7.58 -9.62
CA TRP A 62 24.54 -8.11 -8.94
C TRP A 62 23.41 -8.27 -9.96
N ALA A 63 23.05 -9.52 -10.26
CA ALA A 63 22.01 -9.83 -11.25
C ALA A 63 20.66 -9.22 -10.87
N TYR A 64 20.32 -9.10 -9.58
CA TYR A 64 19.09 -8.41 -9.20
C TYR A 64 19.05 -6.94 -9.61
N PHE A 65 20.17 -6.21 -9.46
CA PHE A 65 20.24 -4.81 -9.89
C PHE A 65 20.28 -4.67 -11.41
N ASN A 66 20.80 -5.69 -12.10
CA ASN A 66 20.70 -5.79 -13.56
C ASN A 66 19.26 -6.02 -14.02
N LEU A 67 18.48 -6.85 -13.30
CA LEU A 67 17.04 -7.05 -13.55
C LEU A 67 16.20 -5.79 -13.33
N VAL A 68 16.61 -4.91 -12.40
CA VAL A 68 15.93 -3.63 -12.11
C VAL A 68 16.50 -2.46 -12.95
N THR A 69 17.51 -2.73 -13.77
CA THR A 69 18.17 -1.81 -14.74
C THR A 69 18.62 -0.49 -14.13
N MET A 70 19.75 -0.44 -13.42
CA MET A 70 20.24 0.77 -12.70
C MET A 70 20.54 2.03 -13.55
N ASN A 71 20.30 2.02 -14.87
CA ASN A 71 20.50 3.18 -15.74
C ASN A 71 19.60 4.38 -15.37
N GLY A 72 20.22 5.54 -15.18
CA GLY A 72 19.57 6.80 -14.82
C GLY A 72 19.26 6.96 -13.33
N THR A 73 18.88 8.17 -12.93
CA THR A 73 18.47 8.51 -11.56
C THR A 73 16.94 8.52 -11.44
N THR A 74 16.44 8.56 -10.20
CA THR A 74 15.00 8.71 -9.90
C THR A 74 14.36 9.93 -10.59
N PHE A 75 15.14 10.96 -10.91
CA PHE A 75 14.63 12.17 -11.58
C PHE A 75 14.60 12.07 -13.11
N THR A 76 15.25 11.08 -13.70
CA THR A 76 15.29 10.90 -15.16
C THR A 76 14.30 9.86 -15.67
N ARG A 77 13.67 9.10 -14.76
CA ARG A 77 12.80 7.96 -15.09
C ARG A 77 11.34 8.24 -14.75
N THR A 78 10.44 7.62 -15.51
CA THR A 78 8.99 7.66 -15.27
C THR A 78 8.64 7.09 -13.90
N ASP A 79 9.18 5.91 -13.57
CA ASP A 79 8.92 5.21 -12.30
C ASP A 79 9.26 6.09 -11.08
N GLY A 80 10.39 6.81 -11.13
CA GLY A 80 10.79 7.72 -10.07
C GLY A 80 9.87 8.93 -9.93
N TRP A 81 9.42 9.51 -11.05
CA TRP A 81 8.43 10.59 -11.04
C TRP A 81 7.05 10.17 -10.56
N ILE A 82 6.63 8.91 -10.77
CA ILE A 82 5.40 8.39 -10.15
C ILE A 82 5.51 8.49 -8.63
N ILE A 83 6.63 8.04 -8.05
CA ILE A 83 6.82 8.02 -6.59
C ILE A 83 6.87 9.42 -6.02
N ILE A 84 7.63 10.33 -6.65
CA ILE A 84 7.68 11.74 -6.27
C ILE A 84 6.26 12.33 -6.33
N GLY A 85 5.55 12.08 -7.43
CA GLY A 85 4.15 12.48 -7.59
C GLY A 85 3.28 11.93 -6.44
N MET A 86 3.40 10.66 -6.08
CA MET A 86 2.63 10.04 -4.99
C MET A 86 2.89 10.70 -3.65
N PHE A 87 4.16 10.99 -3.30
CA PHE A 87 4.48 11.71 -2.07
C PHE A 87 3.95 13.13 -2.08
N VAL A 88 4.14 13.87 -3.18
CA VAL A 88 3.68 15.26 -3.32
C VAL A 88 2.16 15.34 -3.29
N GLY A 89 1.46 14.48 -4.03
CA GLY A 89 0.00 14.40 -4.05
C GLY A 89 -0.59 14.07 -2.68
N ALA A 90 -0.02 13.09 -1.97
CA ALA A 90 -0.42 12.79 -0.60
C ALA A 90 -0.16 13.99 0.33
N LEU A 91 1.01 14.62 0.26
CA LEU A 91 1.39 15.77 1.10
C LEU A 91 0.47 16.99 0.88
N ILE A 92 0.23 17.37 -0.39
CA ILE A 92 -0.71 18.44 -0.75
C ILE A 92 -2.06 18.17 -0.10
N THR A 93 -2.53 16.93 -0.23
CA THR A 93 -3.85 16.55 0.24
C THR A 93 -3.96 16.59 1.77
N VAL A 94 -2.94 16.11 2.49
CA VAL A 94 -2.89 16.18 3.96
C VAL A 94 -2.89 17.63 4.44
N LEU A 95 -2.09 18.49 3.79
CA LEU A 95 -1.95 19.91 4.14
C LEU A 95 -3.24 20.70 3.86
N LEU A 96 -3.86 20.47 2.71
CA LEU A 96 -5.18 21.02 2.39
C LEU A 96 -6.26 20.51 3.36
N GLY A 97 -6.13 19.28 3.86
CA GLY A 97 -7.03 18.74 4.88
C GLY A 97 -6.76 19.20 6.32
N LYS A 98 -5.70 19.99 6.55
CA LYS A 98 -5.25 20.41 7.89
C LYS A 98 -4.97 19.22 8.84
N ASN A 99 -4.62 18.08 8.27
CA ASN A 99 -4.40 16.83 8.99
C ASN A 99 -2.93 16.54 9.27
N PHE A 100 -2.01 17.40 8.82
CA PHE A 100 -0.58 17.22 9.04
C PHE A 100 -0.25 17.43 10.51
N LYS A 101 0.30 16.40 11.16
CA LYS A 101 0.79 16.50 12.54
C LYS A 101 1.88 15.47 12.80
N ILE A 102 3.02 15.95 13.26
CA ILE A 102 4.12 15.09 13.70
C ILE A 102 3.66 14.25 14.89
N ARG A 103 3.63 12.93 14.69
CA ARG A 103 3.15 11.94 15.66
C ARG A 103 4.24 10.89 15.87
N VAL A 104 4.81 10.90 17.07
CA VAL A 104 5.79 9.91 17.52
C VAL A 104 5.07 8.86 18.38
N PRO A 105 5.30 7.55 18.15
CA PRO A 105 4.69 6.51 18.97
C PRO A 105 5.16 6.63 20.42
N GLN A 106 4.22 6.50 21.36
CA GLN A 106 4.49 6.60 22.81
C GLN A 106 5.49 5.53 23.28
N GLN A 107 5.39 4.32 22.73
CA GLN A 107 6.32 3.23 23.01
C GLN A 107 7.41 3.20 21.94
N LYS A 108 8.64 3.58 22.29
CA LYS A 108 9.79 3.56 21.37
C LYS A 108 10.07 2.19 20.77
N ARG A 109 9.74 1.11 21.51
CA ARG A 109 9.81 -0.28 21.00
C ARG A 109 9.02 -0.48 19.70
N ARG A 110 7.94 0.27 19.50
CA ARG A 110 7.14 0.20 18.28
C ARG A 110 7.93 0.65 17.04
N LEU A 111 8.95 1.51 17.19
CA LEU A 111 9.86 1.89 16.10
C LEU A 111 10.72 0.71 15.65
N VAL A 112 11.28 -0.05 16.60
CA VAL A 112 12.07 -1.26 16.29
C VAL A 112 11.19 -2.32 15.61
N GLN A 113 9.99 -2.55 16.14
CA GLN A 113 9.01 -3.45 15.52
C GLN A 113 8.62 -3.01 14.11
N ALA A 114 8.47 -1.70 13.88
CA ALA A 114 8.18 -1.15 12.56
C ALA A 114 9.34 -1.32 11.59
N PHE A 115 10.58 -1.13 12.04
CA PHE A 115 11.77 -1.37 11.23
C PHE A 115 11.86 -2.84 10.81
N ILE A 116 11.76 -3.76 11.78
CA ILE A 116 11.83 -5.21 11.52
C ILE A 116 10.69 -5.66 10.59
N GLY A 117 9.47 -5.20 10.85
CA GLY A 117 8.33 -5.50 10.00
C GLY A 117 8.50 -4.94 8.58
N GLY A 118 9.04 -3.71 8.46
CA GLY A 118 9.37 -3.08 7.19
C GLY A 118 10.43 -3.88 6.44
N LEU A 119 11.48 -4.33 7.12
CA LEU A 119 12.55 -5.17 6.56
C LEU A 119 12.00 -6.48 6.00
N ILE A 120 11.21 -7.21 6.78
CA ILE A 120 10.58 -8.46 6.34
C ILE A 120 9.65 -8.20 5.14
N ALA A 121 8.88 -7.10 5.17
CA ALA A 121 8.01 -6.73 4.06
C ALA A 121 8.80 -6.40 2.78
N GLY A 122 9.83 -5.56 2.87
CA GLY A 122 10.65 -5.18 1.72
C GLY A 122 11.37 -6.38 1.09
N PHE A 123 11.90 -7.27 1.93
CA PHE A 123 12.50 -8.53 1.49
C PHE A 123 11.47 -9.42 0.77
N GLY A 124 10.30 -9.64 1.39
CA GLY A 124 9.25 -10.49 0.82
C GLY A 124 8.67 -9.95 -0.49
N ALA A 125 8.46 -8.63 -0.58
CA ALA A 125 7.94 -7.99 -1.78
C ALA A 125 8.89 -8.15 -2.99
N ARG A 126 10.20 -8.11 -2.73
CA ARG A 126 11.20 -8.26 -3.78
C ARG A 126 11.41 -9.72 -4.17
N LEU A 127 11.28 -10.64 -3.20
CA LEU A 127 11.39 -12.09 -3.45
C LEU A 127 10.21 -12.56 -4.30
N ALA A 128 9.03 -12.02 -4.02
CA ALA A 128 7.85 -12.26 -4.83
C ALA A 128 7.75 -11.34 -6.05
N LEU A 129 8.79 -10.58 -6.44
CA LEU A 129 8.76 -9.69 -7.61
C LEU A 129 7.50 -8.81 -7.73
N GLY A 130 6.91 -8.42 -6.60
CA GLY A 130 5.59 -7.84 -6.52
C GLY A 130 5.28 -7.25 -5.16
N CYS A 131 4.63 -6.09 -5.15
CA CYS A 131 3.97 -5.54 -3.97
C CYS A 131 2.46 -5.53 -4.20
N ASN A 132 1.68 -5.19 -3.18
CA ASN A 132 0.22 -5.18 -3.31
C ASN A 132 -0.31 -4.26 -4.42
N LEU A 133 0.32 -3.12 -4.69
CA LEU A 133 -0.08 -2.29 -5.83
C LEU A 133 0.17 -3.01 -7.16
N ALA A 134 1.41 -3.44 -7.36
CA ALA A 134 1.83 -4.06 -8.60
C ALA A 134 1.04 -5.35 -8.84
N ALA A 135 0.98 -6.27 -7.87
CA ALA A 135 0.27 -7.53 -8.05
C ALA A 135 -1.24 -7.33 -8.30
N PHE A 136 -1.91 -6.41 -7.58
CA PHE A 136 -3.37 -6.31 -7.63
C PHE A 136 -3.87 -5.38 -8.74
N PHE A 137 -3.27 -4.19 -8.93
CA PHE A 137 -3.72 -3.21 -9.91
C PHE A 137 -2.99 -3.29 -11.25
N THR A 138 -1.94 -4.11 -11.36
CA THR A 138 -1.26 -4.34 -12.64
C THR A 138 -1.19 -5.82 -13.00
N GLY A 139 -0.75 -6.68 -12.08
CA GLY A 139 -0.54 -8.09 -12.37
C GLY A 139 -1.83 -8.87 -12.62
N ILE A 140 -2.85 -8.73 -11.77
CA ILE A 140 -4.18 -9.35 -12.00
C ILE A 140 -4.83 -8.79 -13.28
N PRO A 141 -4.93 -7.46 -13.50
CA PRO A 141 -5.45 -6.88 -14.75
C PRO A 141 -4.69 -7.27 -16.02
N GLN A 142 -3.40 -7.60 -15.90
CA GLN A 142 -2.57 -8.10 -16.99
C GLN A 142 -2.52 -9.64 -17.02
N PHE A 143 -3.45 -10.32 -16.34
CA PHE A 143 -3.65 -11.77 -16.43
C PHE A 143 -2.44 -12.63 -15.99
N SER A 144 -1.61 -12.10 -15.09
CA SER A 144 -0.45 -12.82 -14.55
C SER A 144 -0.86 -13.73 -13.38
N PHE A 145 -0.67 -15.05 -13.54
CA PHE A 145 -1.04 -16.03 -12.52
C PHE A 145 -0.25 -15.87 -11.21
N HIS A 146 0.99 -15.40 -11.32
CA HIS A 146 1.85 -14.99 -10.20
C HIS A 146 1.11 -14.14 -9.15
N SER A 147 0.29 -13.21 -9.58
CA SER A 147 -0.39 -12.25 -8.70
C SER A 147 -1.46 -12.91 -7.84
N TRP A 148 -2.07 -14.00 -8.32
CA TRP A 148 -3.02 -14.80 -7.57
C TRP A 148 -2.33 -15.59 -6.46
N ILE A 149 -1.18 -16.21 -6.78
CA ILE A 149 -0.35 -16.87 -5.77
C ILE A 149 0.03 -15.87 -4.69
N PHE A 150 0.57 -14.72 -5.09
CA PHE A 150 0.96 -13.64 -4.17
C PHE A 150 -0.19 -13.16 -3.29
N MET A 151 -1.40 -13.00 -3.85
CA MET A 151 -2.57 -12.57 -3.09
C MET A 151 -2.95 -13.58 -2.00
N VAL A 152 -3.00 -14.87 -2.34
CA VAL A 152 -3.36 -15.94 -1.40
C VAL A 152 -2.30 -16.05 -0.30
N THR A 153 -1.02 -16.09 -0.67
CA THR A 153 0.07 -16.21 0.30
C THR A 153 0.22 -14.97 1.17
N THR A 154 0.00 -13.77 0.63
CA THR A 154 -0.08 -12.55 1.44
C THR A 154 -1.21 -12.65 2.47
N GLY A 155 -2.38 -13.16 2.07
CA GLY A 155 -3.49 -13.44 2.99
C GLY A 155 -3.08 -14.37 4.14
N ILE A 156 -2.42 -15.49 3.83
CA ILE A 156 -1.91 -16.44 4.83
C ILE A 156 -0.84 -15.79 5.72
N GLY A 157 0.10 -15.05 5.13
CA GLY A 157 1.14 -14.32 5.85
C GLY A 157 0.57 -13.30 6.82
N THR A 158 -0.48 -12.57 6.43
CA THR A 158 -1.15 -11.62 7.34
C THR A 158 -1.82 -12.32 8.52
N TYR A 159 -2.39 -13.50 8.32
CA TYR A 159 -2.96 -14.30 9.41
C TYR A 159 -1.88 -14.71 10.43
N LEU A 160 -0.72 -15.18 9.95
CA LEU A 160 0.44 -15.47 10.80
C LEU A 160 0.93 -14.21 11.52
N GLY A 161 1.00 -13.07 10.82
CA GLY A 161 1.36 -11.78 11.41
C GLY A 161 0.41 -11.39 12.54
N VAL A 162 -0.90 -11.61 12.37
CA VAL A 162 -1.89 -11.35 13.41
C VAL A 162 -1.66 -12.24 14.64
N LYS A 163 -1.31 -13.51 14.46
CA LYS A 163 -0.91 -14.39 15.58
C LYS A 163 0.31 -13.85 16.30
N VAL A 164 1.34 -13.43 15.57
CA VAL A 164 2.58 -12.89 16.15
C VAL A 164 2.30 -11.61 16.95
N ILE A 165 1.55 -10.65 16.41
CA ILE A 165 1.28 -9.39 17.13
C ILE A 165 0.41 -9.57 18.38
N ASN A 166 -0.34 -10.67 18.45
CA ASN A 166 -1.18 -11.01 19.60
C ASN A 166 -0.41 -11.71 20.73
N THR A 167 0.85 -12.10 20.50
CA THR A 167 1.69 -12.65 21.57
C THR A 167 1.98 -11.61 22.66
N THR A 168 2.14 -12.08 23.89
CA THR A 168 2.41 -11.24 25.08
C THR A 168 3.67 -10.40 24.92
N TRP A 169 4.68 -10.94 24.24
CA TRP A 169 5.90 -10.21 23.94
C TRP A 169 5.63 -9.03 23.00
N TRP A 170 4.66 -9.09 22.09
CA TRP A 170 4.45 -8.05 21.07
C TRP A 170 3.46 -6.94 21.46
N ARG A 171 2.43 -7.25 22.27
CA ARG A 171 1.30 -6.32 22.57
C ARG A 171 1.66 -5.05 23.35
N GLY A 172 2.84 -4.98 23.96
CA GLY A 172 3.23 -3.84 24.81
C GLY A 172 2.33 -3.68 26.05
N LYS A 173 2.78 -2.94 27.06
CA LYS A 173 1.95 -2.67 28.24
C LYS A 173 1.02 -1.48 27.94
N PRO A 174 -0.32 -1.62 27.96
CA PRO A 174 -1.20 -0.49 27.76
C PRO A 174 -0.97 0.53 28.88
N ASN A 175 -0.63 1.76 28.53
CA ASN A 175 -0.49 2.84 29.51
C ASN A 175 -1.88 3.39 29.83
N LEU A 176 -2.61 2.68 30.69
CA LEU A 176 -3.95 3.09 31.14
C LEU A 176 -3.79 4.26 32.10
N GLN A 177 -3.83 5.48 31.58
CA GLN A 177 -3.93 6.67 32.41
C GLN A 177 -5.36 6.76 32.98
N ARG A 178 -5.50 6.46 34.27
CA ARG A 178 -6.76 6.64 35.00
C ARG A 178 -7.03 8.14 35.13
N LYS A 179 -7.71 8.73 34.15
CA LYS A 179 -8.29 10.07 34.31
C LYS A 179 -9.40 9.97 35.35
N LYS A 180 -9.29 10.73 36.46
CA LYS A 180 -10.44 10.92 37.35
C LYS A 180 -11.63 11.43 36.50
N PRO A 181 -12.87 11.00 36.74
CA PRO A 181 -14.04 11.51 36.06
C PRO A 181 -14.30 12.93 36.57
N THR A 182 -13.47 13.88 36.16
CA THR A 182 -13.81 15.29 36.28
C THR A 182 -14.91 15.56 35.27
N LEU A 183 -16.06 16.05 35.73
CA LEU A 183 -17.08 16.78 34.95
C LEU A 183 -16.49 18.09 34.37
N SER A 184 -15.31 17.98 33.78
CA SER A 184 -14.77 19.01 32.92
C SER A 184 -15.50 18.81 31.61
N ASN A 185 -16.36 19.79 31.26
CA ASN A 185 -16.62 20.14 29.88
C ASN A 185 -15.28 20.47 29.23
N ALA A 186 -14.47 19.45 28.98
CA ALA A 186 -13.28 19.56 28.16
C ALA A 186 -13.82 19.76 26.76
N VAL A 187 -14.23 20.99 26.46
CA VAL A 187 -14.32 21.49 25.09
C VAL A 187 -13.00 21.05 24.48
N PRO A 188 -13.01 20.12 23.52
CA PRO A 188 -11.76 19.64 22.93
C PRO A 188 -11.03 20.90 22.49
N LYS A 189 -9.85 21.15 23.07
CA LYS A 189 -9.04 22.34 22.80
C LYS A 189 -8.99 22.43 21.28
N GLN A 190 -9.73 23.39 20.70
CA GLN A 190 -9.87 23.50 19.26
C GLN A 190 -8.46 23.60 18.73
N ALA A 191 -7.99 22.56 18.03
CA ALA A 191 -6.64 22.53 17.52
C ALA A 191 -6.48 23.81 16.70
N LYS A 192 -5.51 24.65 17.08
CA LYS A 192 -5.30 25.98 16.51
C LYS A 192 -5.36 25.83 14.99
N ASN A 193 -6.43 26.36 14.40
CA ASN A 193 -6.85 26.06 13.04
C ASN A 193 -5.94 26.85 12.08
N SER A 194 -4.66 26.48 12.02
CA SER A 194 -3.66 27.28 11.32
C SER A 194 -3.88 27.11 9.82
N ASN A 195 -4.44 28.14 9.19
CA ASN A 195 -4.57 28.23 7.73
C ASN A 195 -3.21 28.12 7.02
N ILE A 196 -2.09 28.21 7.74
CA ILE A 196 -0.74 28.01 7.21
C ILE A 196 -0.58 26.67 6.49
N GLN A 197 -1.19 25.58 6.98
CA GLN A 197 -1.11 24.28 6.30
C GLN A 197 -1.76 24.35 4.91
N VAL A 198 -2.88 25.06 4.78
CA VAL A 198 -3.58 25.22 3.50
C VAL A 198 -2.72 26.05 2.55
N TYR A 199 -2.14 27.16 3.01
CA TYR A 199 -1.26 27.98 2.18
C TYR A 199 -0.01 27.23 1.74
N LEU A 200 0.60 26.43 2.63
CA LEU A 200 1.72 25.54 2.27
C LEU A 200 1.29 24.50 1.24
N GLY A 201 0.13 23.87 1.41
CA GLY A 201 -0.43 22.91 0.45
C GLY A 201 -0.65 23.53 -0.93
N ILE A 202 -1.20 24.74 -0.99
CA ILE A 202 -1.38 25.49 -2.25
C ILE A 202 -0.02 25.86 -2.86
N GLY A 203 0.93 26.34 -2.06
CA GLY A 203 2.27 26.68 -2.52
C GLY A 203 3.00 25.48 -3.13
N ILE A 204 2.94 24.32 -2.48
CA ILE A 204 3.52 23.07 -3.00
C ILE A 204 2.80 22.65 -4.29
N ALA A 205 1.47 22.74 -4.34
CA ALA A 205 0.72 22.41 -5.56
C ALA A 205 1.09 23.33 -6.73
N PHE A 206 1.32 24.61 -6.47
CA PHE A 206 1.73 25.58 -7.49
C PHE A 206 3.15 25.30 -8.00
N ILE A 207 4.11 25.03 -7.10
CA ILE A 207 5.47 24.62 -7.47
C ILE A 207 5.44 23.33 -8.30
N PHE A 208 4.63 22.34 -7.87
CA PHE A 208 4.48 21.09 -8.60
C PHE A 208 3.91 21.32 -10.00
N ALA A 209 2.89 22.18 -10.13
CA ALA A 209 2.33 22.54 -11.44
C ALA A 209 3.36 23.23 -12.35
N ILE A 210 4.20 24.13 -11.82
CA ILE A 210 5.29 24.76 -12.57
C ILE A 210 6.28 23.70 -13.09
N ILE A 211 6.66 22.73 -12.26
CA ILE A 211 7.56 21.63 -12.65
C ILE A 211 6.93 20.78 -13.76
N LEU A 212 5.62 20.49 -13.69
CA LEU A 212 4.94 19.75 -14.74
C LEU A 212 4.93 20.52 -16.07
N VAL A 213 4.59 21.81 -16.03
CA VAL A 213 4.56 22.67 -17.23
C VAL A 213 5.95 22.80 -17.83
N SER A 214 6.99 22.95 -17.00
CA SER A 214 8.37 23.04 -17.50
C SER A 214 8.81 21.73 -18.15
N TYR A 215 8.44 20.56 -17.62
CA TYR A 215 8.75 19.30 -18.27
C TYR A 215 8.06 19.14 -19.63
N VAL A 216 6.78 19.54 -19.73
CA VAL A 216 6.07 19.53 -21.01
C VAL A 216 6.73 20.49 -22.01
N ALA A 217 7.08 21.71 -21.59
CA ALA A 217 7.75 22.70 -22.44
C ALA A 217 9.13 22.24 -22.94
N ASN A 218 9.84 21.42 -22.16
CA ASN A 218 11.14 20.85 -22.53
C ASN A 218 11.04 19.49 -23.25
N GLY A 219 9.87 19.13 -23.79
CA GLY A 219 9.67 17.89 -24.54
C GLY A 219 9.67 16.60 -23.69
N LYS A 220 9.66 16.71 -22.36
CA LYS A 220 9.66 15.58 -21.41
C LYS A 220 8.24 15.26 -20.91
N ALA A 221 7.27 15.26 -21.82
CA ALA A 221 5.85 15.10 -21.50
C ALA A 221 5.52 13.78 -20.76
N LEU A 222 6.25 12.69 -21.06
CA LEU A 222 6.04 11.39 -20.40
C LEU A 222 6.39 11.43 -18.90
N LEU A 223 7.44 12.17 -18.52
CA LEU A 223 7.81 12.36 -17.11
C LEU A 223 6.76 13.20 -16.37
N ALA A 224 6.25 14.24 -17.02
CA ALA A 224 5.17 15.07 -16.47
C ALA A 224 3.88 14.24 -16.29
N ALA A 225 3.53 13.40 -17.26
CA ALA A 225 2.41 12.48 -17.15
C ALA A 225 2.62 11.51 -15.97
N ALA A 226 3.77 10.86 -15.87
CA ALA A 226 4.09 9.95 -14.76
C ALA A 226 3.96 10.64 -13.38
N ALA A 227 4.45 11.88 -13.26
CA ALA A 227 4.31 12.68 -12.05
C ALA A 227 2.85 13.03 -11.74
N LEU A 228 2.05 13.39 -12.75
CA LEU A 228 0.63 13.71 -12.58
C LEU A 228 -0.20 12.49 -12.16
N PHE A 229 0.02 11.34 -12.80
CA PHE A 229 -0.57 10.07 -12.40
C PHE A 229 -0.15 9.68 -10.98
N GLY A 230 1.14 9.83 -10.66
CA GLY A 230 1.68 9.68 -9.30
C GLY A 230 0.91 10.53 -8.29
N ALA A 231 0.71 11.82 -8.57
CA ALA A 231 -0.06 12.71 -7.72
C ALA A 231 -1.50 12.24 -7.54
N GLY A 232 -2.16 11.83 -8.63
CA GLY A 232 -3.49 11.23 -8.60
C GLY A 232 -3.57 10.00 -7.69
N PHE A 233 -2.62 9.08 -7.83
CA PHE A 233 -2.52 7.90 -6.95
C PHE A 233 -2.29 8.30 -5.49
N GLY A 234 -1.40 9.26 -5.23
CA GLY A 234 -1.13 9.77 -3.88
C GLY A 234 -2.36 10.37 -3.21
N ILE A 235 -3.12 11.20 -3.94
CA ILE A 235 -4.38 11.80 -3.49
C ILE A 235 -5.41 10.70 -3.18
N LEU A 236 -5.59 9.73 -4.07
CA LEU A 236 -6.55 8.63 -3.90
C LEU A 236 -6.18 7.72 -2.72
N ILE A 237 -4.89 7.41 -2.53
CA ILE A 237 -4.43 6.58 -1.43
C ILE A 237 -4.65 7.28 -0.09
N GLU A 238 -4.35 8.58 0.02
CA GLU A 238 -4.52 9.33 1.26
C GLU A 238 -6.02 9.52 1.58
N ARG A 239 -6.84 9.92 0.61
CA ARG A 239 -8.27 10.17 0.80
C ARG A 239 -9.10 8.91 0.97
N GLY A 240 -8.76 7.88 0.20
CA GLY A 240 -9.41 6.56 0.28
C GLY A 240 -8.87 5.68 1.39
N GLN A 241 -7.81 6.12 2.08
CA GLN A 241 -7.05 5.32 3.05
C GLN A 241 -6.72 3.92 2.50
N ILE A 242 -6.31 3.86 1.22
CA ILE A 242 -6.09 2.61 0.51
C ILE A 242 -4.86 1.94 1.12
N CYS A 243 -5.12 1.00 2.03
CA CYS A 243 -4.10 0.25 2.73
C CYS A 243 -4.42 -1.25 2.63
N PHE A 244 -3.60 -1.96 1.87
CA PHE A 244 -3.73 -3.39 1.70
C PHE A 244 -3.48 -4.15 3.01
N THR A 245 -2.66 -3.61 3.90
CA THR A 245 -2.48 -4.16 5.25
C THR A 245 -3.81 -4.24 5.98
N SER A 246 -4.63 -3.19 5.99
CA SER A 246 -5.94 -3.26 6.63
C SER A 246 -6.89 -4.17 5.87
N ALA A 247 -6.82 -4.24 4.54
CA ALA A 247 -7.66 -5.13 3.76
C ALA A 247 -7.48 -6.62 4.13
N PHE A 248 -6.26 -7.06 4.43
CA PHE A 248 -6.02 -8.45 4.84
C PHE A 248 -6.02 -8.64 6.35
N ARG A 249 -5.35 -7.76 7.11
CA ARG A 249 -5.26 -7.85 8.57
C ARG A 249 -6.63 -7.74 9.25
N ASP A 250 -7.48 -6.83 8.79
CA ASP A 250 -8.72 -6.52 9.49
C ASP A 250 -9.76 -7.64 9.35
N LEU A 251 -9.64 -8.50 8.31
CA LEU A 251 -10.38 -9.75 8.17
C LEU A 251 -10.12 -10.68 9.36
N TRP A 252 -8.87 -10.78 9.78
CA TRP A 252 -8.46 -11.68 10.87
C TRP A 252 -8.64 -11.07 12.26
N VAL A 253 -8.42 -9.75 12.39
CA VAL A 253 -8.50 -9.08 13.70
C VAL A 253 -9.94 -8.72 14.06
N SER A 254 -10.70 -8.15 13.11
CA SER A 254 -12.01 -7.56 13.37
C SER A 254 -13.15 -8.16 12.56
N GLY A 255 -12.84 -9.03 11.59
CA GLY A 255 -13.83 -9.55 10.63
C GLY A 255 -14.33 -8.53 9.62
N ARG A 256 -13.88 -7.27 9.66
CA ARG A 256 -14.32 -6.24 8.72
C ARG A 256 -13.70 -6.47 7.35
N ALA A 257 -14.54 -6.56 6.33
CA ALA A 257 -14.13 -6.84 4.94
C ALA A 257 -14.34 -5.65 3.99
N THR A 258 -14.61 -4.44 4.50
CA THR A 258 -14.93 -3.26 3.67
C THR A 258 -13.84 -2.97 2.63
N MET A 259 -12.57 -2.93 3.06
CA MET A 259 -11.45 -2.65 2.15
C MET A 259 -11.19 -3.81 1.19
N THR A 260 -11.34 -5.06 1.64
CA THR A 260 -11.19 -6.26 0.81
C THR A 260 -12.21 -6.27 -0.33
N LYS A 261 -13.48 -5.98 -0.02
CA LYS A 261 -14.56 -5.86 -0.99
C LYS A 261 -14.33 -4.70 -1.95
N ALA A 262 -13.88 -3.55 -1.45
CA ALA A 262 -13.53 -2.41 -2.29
C ALA A 262 -12.39 -2.75 -3.27
N LEU A 263 -11.34 -3.45 -2.81
CA LEU A 263 -10.23 -3.92 -3.66
C LEU A 263 -10.71 -4.88 -4.74
N ALA A 264 -11.56 -5.87 -4.42
CA ALA A 264 -12.09 -6.78 -5.43
C ALA A 264 -12.84 -6.03 -6.55
N VAL A 265 -13.64 -5.02 -6.20
CA VAL A 265 -14.36 -4.18 -7.18
C VAL A 265 -13.39 -3.31 -7.99
N GLY A 266 -12.46 -2.60 -7.34
CA GLY A 266 -11.53 -1.72 -8.06
C GLY A 266 -10.55 -2.46 -8.97
N VAL A 267 -10.06 -3.63 -8.53
CA VAL A 267 -9.26 -4.52 -9.37
C VAL A 267 -10.10 -5.04 -10.53
N GLY A 268 -11.36 -5.42 -10.31
CA GLY A 268 -12.26 -5.84 -11.40
C GLY A 268 -12.48 -4.76 -12.45
N ILE A 269 -12.64 -3.49 -12.05
CA ILE A 269 -12.70 -2.35 -12.97
C ILE A 269 -11.40 -2.25 -13.78
N SER A 270 -10.24 -2.36 -13.11
CA SER A 270 -8.95 -2.32 -13.79
C SER A 270 -8.78 -3.50 -14.76
N VAL A 271 -9.24 -4.71 -14.42
CA VAL A 271 -9.19 -5.90 -15.32
C VAL A 271 -9.93 -5.62 -16.61
N ILE A 272 -11.16 -5.11 -16.54
CA ILE A 272 -11.98 -4.83 -17.73
C ILE A 272 -11.29 -3.78 -18.62
N LEU A 273 -10.82 -2.68 -18.04
CA LEU A 273 -10.18 -1.61 -18.80
C LEU A 273 -8.84 -2.05 -19.39
N THR A 274 -7.99 -2.72 -18.60
CA THR A 274 -6.71 -3.26 -19.08
C THR A 274 -6.92 -4.32 -20.15
N PHE A 275 -7.97 -5.13 -20.09
CA PHE A 275 -8.28 -6.09 -21.14
C PHE A 275 -8.55 -5.42 -22.49
N ILE A 276 -9.34 -4.34 -22.54
CA ILE A 276 -9.59 -3.56 -23.77
C ILE A 276 -8.27 -3.06 -24.38
N PHE A 277 -7.39 -2.58 -23.51
CA PHE A 277 -6.06 -2.10 -23.87
C PHE A 277 -5.14 -3.22 -24.39
N LEU A 278 -5.16 -4.41 -23.79
CA LEU A 278 -4.41 -5.57 -24.29
C LEU A 278 -4.93 -6.04 -25.66
N GLN A 279 -6.24 -5.99 -25.91
CA GLN A 279 -6.80 -6.29 -27.24
C GLN A 279 -6.34 -5.30 -28.33
N SER A 280 -5.85 -4.12 -27.93
CA SER A 280 -5.32 -3.10 -28.85
C SER A 280 -3.86 -3.35 -29.25
N GLY A 281 -3.27 -4.50 -28.85
CA GLY A 281 -1.90 -4.89 -29.21
C GLY A 281 -0.82 -4.55 -28.19
N MET A 282 -1.19 -4.12 -26.97
CA MET A 282 -0.22 -3.90 -25.89
C MET A 282 0.19 -5.22 -25.23
N GLU A 283 1.48 -5.34 -24.90
CA GLU A 283 2.01 -6.52 -24.23
C GLU A 283 1.78 -6.49 -22.71
N ALA A 284 1.41 -7.64 -22.16
CA ALA A 284 1.24 -7.83 -20.72
C ALA A 284 2.60 -8.02 -20.03
N VAL A 285 2.80 -7.35 -18.88
CA VAL A 285 4.02 -7.50 -18.07
C VAL A 285 3.82 -8.63 -17.07
N ILE A 286 4.36 -9.81 -17.40
CA ILE A 286 4.15 -11.03 -16.62
C ILE A 286 5.41 -11.43 -15.85
N LYS A 287 5.21 -11.77 -14.57
CA LYS A 287 6.26 -12.25 -13.66
C LYS A 287 6.20 -13.78 -13.52
N PRO A 288 7.35 -14.45 -13.29
CA PRO A 288 7.40 -15.90 -13.15
C PRO A 288 6.61 -16.35 -11.93
N ALA A 289 5.75 -17.36 -12.09
CA ALA A 289 4.99 -17.95 -10.99
C ALA A 289 5.87 -19.01 -10.31
N ALA A 290 6.66 -18.60 -9.33
CA ALA A 290 7.72 -19.42 -8.76
C ALA A 290 7.57 -19.63 -7.24
N PRO A 291 8.29 -20.59 -6.62
CA PRO A 291 8.36 -20.74 -5.17
C PRO A 291 8.76 -19.45 -4.44
N SER A 292 9.57 -18.59 -5.08
CA SER A 292 9.90 -17.25 -4.58
C SER A 292 8.66 -16.37 -4.39
N THR A 293 7.66 -16.47 -5.26
CA THR A 293 6.35 -15.80 -5.10
C THR A 293 5.61 -16.28 -3.86
N PHE A 294 5.62 -17.58 -3.63
CA PHE A 294 4.92 -18.18 -2.50
C PHE A 294 5.56 -17.73 -1.17
N ILE A 295 6.86 -17.93 -1.03
CA ILE A 295 7.63 -17.58 0.17
C ILE A 295 7.65 -16.06 0.36
N GLY A 296 7.88 -15.31 -0.71
CA GLY A 296 7.92 -13.85 -0.69
C GLY A 296 6.57 -13.26 -0.27
N GLY A 297 5.45 -13.79 -0.79
CA GLY A 297 4.12 -13.34 -0.38
C GLY A 297 3.79 -13.67 1.09
N LEU A 298 4.22 -14.84 1.60
CA LEU A 298 4.09 -15.15 3.04
C LEU A 298 4.87 -14.18 3.91
N LEU A 299 6.15 -13.95 3.60
CA LEU A 299 7.01 -13.02 4.33
C LEU A 299 6.47 -11.59 4.25
N PHE A 300 6.05 -11.18 3.06
CA PHE A 300 5.46 -9.87 2.83
C PHE A 300 4.19 -9.67 3.67
N GLY A 301 3.25 -10.63 3.63
CA GLY A 301 2.04 -10.60 4.45
C GLY A 301 2.32 -10.54 5.95
N LEU A 302 3.31 -11.31 6.42
CA LEU A 302 3.77 -11.26 7.81
C LEU A 302 4.30 -9.85 8.15
N GLY A 303 5.24 -9.35 7.34
CA GLY A 303 5.93 -8.09 7.54
C GLY A 303 5.00 -6.88 7.59
N ILE A 304 4.03 -6.79 6.67
CA ILE A 304 3.10 -5.65 6.64
C ILE A 304 2.23 -5.57 7.90
N VAL A 305 1.90 -6.70 8.52
CA VAL A 305 1.15 -6.72 9.79
C VAL A 305 2.03 -6.28 10.96
N LEU A 306 3.27 -6.76 11.03
CA LEU A 306 4.24 -6.37 12.05
C LEU A 306 4.52 -4.86 11.98
N ALA A 307 4.77 -4.35 10.77
CA ALA A 307 5.02 -2.94 10.48
C ALA A 307 3.78 -2.06 10.75
N GLY A 308 2.58 -2.58 10.44
CA GLY A 308 1.34 -1.82 10.48
C GLY A 308 1.07 -0.99 9.22
N GLY A 309 1.83 -1.21 8.15
CA GLY A 309 1.66 -0.60 6.84
C GLY A 309 2.44 -1.35 5.75
N CYS A 310 1.86 -1.43 4.56
CA CYS A 310 2.50 -1.87 3.32
C CYS A 310 3.23 -0.69 2.65
N GLU A 311 3.82 -0.90 1.47
CA GLU A 311 4.62 0.12 0.79
C GLU A 311 3.87 1.43 0.59
N THR A 312 2.68 1.38 -0.01
CA THR A 312 1.82 2.56 -0.12
C THR A 312 1.37 3.08 1.22
N GLY A 313 1.08 2.17 2.14
CA GLY A 313 0.58 2.46 3.47
C GLY A 313 1.55 3.31 4.30
N TRP A 314 2.86 3.04 4.21
CA TRP A 314 3.84 3.85 4.91
C TRP A 314 4.11 5.17 4.18
N MET A 315 4.09 5.22 2.85
CA MET A 315 4.32 6.44 2.09
C MET A 315 3.33 7.55 2.43
N TYR A 316 2.03 7.27 2.38
CA TYR A 316 1.03 8.32 2.64
C TYR A 316 0.98 8.71 4.13
N ARG A 317 1.12 7.73 5.05
CA ARG A 317 1.14 8.01 6.50
C ARG A 317 2.41 8.72 6.95
N ALA A 318 3.51 8.51 6.24
CA ALA A 318 4.72 9.31 6.40
C ALA A 318 4.43 10.78 6.08
N MET A 319 3.67 11.06 5.01
CA MET A 319 3.24 12.41 4.64
C MET A 319 2.21 13.00 5.59
N GLU A 320 1.47 12.19 6.35
CA GLU A 320 0.64 12.69 7.46
C GLU A 320 1.44 13.15 8.70
N GLY A 321 2.76 12.96 8.70
CA GLY A 321 3.66 13.28 9.82
C GLY A 321 3.83 12.14 10.83
N GLN A 322 3.42 10.91 10.52
CA GLN A 322 3.58 9.78 11.43
C GLN A 322 5.00 9.19 11.33
N VAL A 323 5.85 9.52 12.32
CA VAL A 323 7.28 9.13 12.34
C VAL A 323 7.48 7.61 12.31
N LEU A 324 6.52 6.85 12.85
CA LEU A 324 6.54 5.39 12.79
C LEU A 324 6.72 4.87 11.35
N PHE A 325 6.05 5.49 10.39
CA PHE A 325 6.06 5.04 8.99
C PHE A 325 7.30 5.46 8.22
N TRP A 326 8.05 6.44 8.70
CA TRP A 326 9.38 6.76 8.17
C TRP A 326 10.34 5.60 8.45
N VAL A 327 10.26 5.04 9.66
CA VAL A 327 11.04 3.86 10.07
C VAL A 327 10.59 2.60 9.33
N VAL A 328 9.29 2.43 9.05
CA VAL A 328 8.80 1.35 8.17
C VAL A 328 9.41 1.45 6.78
N GLY A 329 9.42 2.66 6.19
CA GLY A 329 10.00 2.90 4.87
C GLY A 329 11.49 2.59 4.82
N LEU A 330 12.24 3.03 5.83
CA LEU A 330 13.66 2.68 5.96
C LEU A 330 13.86 1.16 6.02
N GLY A 331 13.10 0.47 6.88
CA GLY A 331 13.13 -0.99 6.96
C GLY A 331 12.84 -1.64 5.62
N ASN A 332 11.82 -1.16 4.89
CA ASN A 332 11.45 -1.71 3.59
C ASN A 332 12.57 -1.57 2.54
N ILE A 333 13.20 -0.40 2.45
CA ILE A 333 14.35 -0.18 1.56
C ILE A 333 15.50 -1.10 1.96
N THR A 334 15.85 -1.17 3.26
CA THR A 334 16.92 -2.06 3.74
C THR A 334 16.63 -3.53 3.43
N GLY A 335 15.41 -4.01 3.66
CA GLY A 335 15.01 -5.39 3.37
C GLY A 335 15.07 -5.71 1.87
N ALA A 336 14.66 -4.77 1.02
CA ALA A 336 14.76 -4.90 -0.42
C ALA A 336 16.23 -4.97 -0.90
N THR A 337 17.11 -4.15 -0.33
CA THR A 337 18.55 -4.18 -0.62
C THR A 337 19.21 -5.47 -0.16
N ILE A 338 18.85 -5.98 1.02
CA ILE A 338 19.34 -7.28 1.52
C ILE A 338 18.95 -8.40 0.57
N LEU A 339 17.72 -8.38 0.05
CA LEU A 339 17.34 -9.38 -0.94
C LEU A 339 18.13 -9.22 -2.23
N ALA A 340 18.35 -8.00 -2.72
CA ALA A 340 19.12 -7.78 -3.94
C ALA A 340 20.52 -8.40 -3.86
N TYR A 341 21.16 -8.32 -2.68
CA TYR A 341 22.41 -9.04 -2.40
C TYR A 341 22.20 -10.56 -2.37
N ALA A 342 21.21 -11.02 -1.60
CA ALA A 342 20.93 -12.42 -1.37
C ALA A 342 20.48 -13.19 -2.62
N TRP A 343 19.92 -12.49 -3.61
CA TRP A 343 19.39 -13.05 -4.85
C TRP A 343 20.43 -13.91 -5.56
N ASP A 344 21.66 -13.41 -5.66
CA ASP A 344 22.77 -14.08 -6.33
C ASP A 344 23.72 -14.73 -5.33
N HIS A 345 24.12 -14.00 -4.28
CA HIS A 345 25.15 -14.45 -3.34
C HIS A 345 24.70 -15.58 -2.42
N LEU A 346 23.39 -15.67 -2.13
CA LEU A 346 22.80 -16.76 -1.34
C LEU A 346 22.04 -17.78 -2.19
N GLY A 347 22.08 -17.64 -3.52
CA GLY A 347 21.44 -18.59 -4.46
C GLY A 347 19.90 -18.57 -4.44
N PHE A 348 19.26 -17.51 -3.94
CA PHE A 348 17.79 -17.47 -3.92
C PHE A 348 17.20 -17.48 -5.34
N TYR A 349 17.87 -16.91 -6.33
CA TYR A 349 17.43 -16.98 -7.72
C TYR A 349 17.40 -18.42 -8.23
N SER A 350 18.55 -19.11 -8.15
CA SER A 350 18.70 -20.47 -8.69
C SER A 350 17.82 -21.48 -7.98
N VAL A 351 17.63 -21.33 -6.66
CA VAL A 351 16.81 -22.26 -5.88
C VAL A 351 15.30 -21.98 -6.01
N LEU A 352 14.89 -20.71 -6.07
CA LEU A 352 13.46 -20.36 -5.91
C LEU A 352 12.79 -19.75 -7.14
N THR A 353 13.54 -19.34 -8.16
CA THR A 353 12.98 -18.57 -9.30
C THR A 353 13.39 -19.12 -10.66
N GLU A 354 14.62 -19.62 -10.79
CA GLU A 354 15.14 -20.16 -12.05
C GLU A 354 14.32 -21.36 -12.53
N GLY A 355 14.08 -21.43 -13.85
CA GLY A 355 13.34 -22.53 -14.49
C GLY A 355 11.81 -22.48 -14.36
N TRP A 356 11.25 -21.54 -13.60
CA TRP A 356 9.78 -21.43 -13.43
C TRP A 356 9.11 -20.57 -14.52
N PRO A 357 8.00 -21.05 -15.11
CA PRO A 357 7.36 -20.37 -16.25
C PRO A 357 6.67 -19.06 -15.86
N LYS A 358 6.65 -18.12 -16.82
CA LYS A 358 5.80 -16.93 -16.78
C LYS A 358 4.40 -17.32 -17.25
N LEU A 359 3.52 -17.66 -16.32
CA LEU A 359 2.17 -18.13 -16.64
C LEU A 359 1.23 -16.95 -16.94
N ASN A 360 0.88 -16.82 -18.22
CA ASN A 360 -0.13 -15.89 -18.74
C ASN A 360 -1.49 -16.58 -18.87
N LEU A 361 -2.51 -16.08 -18.18
CA LEU A 361 -3.85 -16.66 -18.27
C LEU A 361 -4.51 -16.42 -19.63
N ILE A 362 -4.16 -15.34 -20.35
CA ILE A 362 -4.66 -15.11 -21.72
C ILE A 362 -4.13 -16.19 -22.67
N GLU A 363 -2.84 -16.54 -22.58
CA GLU A 363 -2.26 -17.60 -23.42
C GLU A 363 -2.77 -18.98 -23.02
N ALA A 364 -2.95 -19.23 -21.71
CA ALA A 364 -3.37 -20.53 -21.21
C ALA A 364 -4.85 -20.85 -21.46
N TRP A 365 -5.76 -19.88 -21.28
CA TRP A 365 -7.21 -20.10 -21.38
C TRP A 365 -7.82 -19.43 -22.61
N GLY A 366 -7.10 -18.54 -23.29
CA GLY A 366 -7.66 -17.68 -24.32
C GLY A 366 -8.24 -16.37 -23.74
N PRO A 367 -8.30 -15.28 -24.53
CA PRO A 367 -8.55 -13.93 -24.00
C PRO A 367 -9.88 -13.79 -23.22
N TYR A 368 -10.99 -14.24 -23.80
CA TYR A 368 -12.29 -14.10 -23.16
C TYR A 368 -12.45 -15.03 -21.94
N GLN A 369 -11.91 -16.25 -22.01
CA GLN A 369 -11.96 -17.18 -20.87
C GLN A 369 -11.10 -16.67 -19.72
N ALA A 370 -9.94 -16.09 -20.02
CA ALA A 370 -9.11 -15.41 -19.03
C ALA A 370 -9.84 -14.25 -18.37
N LEU A 371 -10.55 -13.42 -19.14
CA LEU A 371 -11.39 -12.33 -18.62
C LEU A 371 -12.47 -12.84 -17.68
N PHE A 372 -13.32 -13.77 -18.14
CA PHE A 372 -14.40 -14.31 -17.33
C PHE A 372 -13.88 -15.07 -16.11
N GLY A 373 -12.82 -15.86 -16.26
CA GLY A 373 -12.18 -16.60 -15.17
C GLY A 373 -11.61 -15.66 -14.10
N THR A 374 -10.88 -14.63 -14.52
CA THR A 374 -10.33 -13.60 -13.60
C THR A 374 -11.44 -12.86 -12.86
N MET A 375 -12.50 -12.46 -13.57
CA MET A 375 -13.66 -11.81 -12.95
C MET A 375 -14.42 -12.75 -11.99
N ALA A 376 -14.55 -14.03 -12.33
CA ALA A 376 -15.15 -15.04 -11.45
C ALA A 376 -14.32 -15.26 -10.19
N MET A 377 -12.99 -15.31 -10.29
CA MET A 377 -12.10 -15.41 -9.13
C MET A 377 -12.18 -14.17 -8.23
N LEU A 378 -12.27 -12.96 -8.81
CA LEU A 378 -12.48 -11.73 -8.04
C LEU A 378 -13.87 -11.68 -7.37
N ALA A 379 -14.90 -12.13 -8.07
CA ALA A 379 -16.25 -12.27 -7.52
C ALA A 379 -16.26 -13.28 -6.36
N ALA A 380 -15.61 -14.43 -6.53
CA ALA A 380 -15.44 -15.42 -5.47
C ALA A 380 -14.72 -14.82 -4.26
N TRP A 381 -13.65 -14.05 -4.46
CA TRP A 381 -12.97 -13.35 -3.38
C TRP A 381 -13.88 -12.33 -2.66
N PHE A 382 -14.69 -11.57 -3.41
CA PHE A 382 -15.67 -10.63 -2.86
C PHE A 382 -16.74 -11.34 -2.02
N PHE A 383 -17.36 -12.38 -2.56
CA PHE A 383 -18.43 -13.12 -1.88
C PHE A 383 -17.89 -13.89 -0.67
N LEU A 384 -16.70 -14.49 -0.77
CA LEU A 384 -16.02 -15.13 0.36
C LEU A 384 -15.74 -14.12 1.47
N SER A 385 -15.28 -12.92 1.12
CA SER A 385 -15.03 -11.84 2.08
C SER A 385 -16.33 -11.37 2.76
N ASN A 386 -17.43 -11.30 2.02
CA ASN A 386 -18.75 -10.96 2.55
C ASN A 386 -19.30 -12.05 3.48
N TRP A 387 -19.14 -13.32 3.10
CA TRP A 387 -19.49 -14.47 3.94
C TRP A 387 -18.67 -14.47 5.24
N TRP A 388 -17.35 -14.26 5.14
CA TRP A 388 -16.46 -14.17 6.29
C TRP A 388 -16.85 -13.04 7.24
N GLU A 389 -17.16 -11.85 6.73
CA GLU A 389 -17.60 -10.73 7.55
C GLU A 389 -18.88 -11.03 8.34
N LYS A 390 -19.86 -11.69 7.71
CA LYS A 390 -21.07 -12.15 8.40
C LYS A 390 -20.74 -13.21 9.45
N HIS A 391 -20.02 -14.26 9.07
CA HIS A 391 -19.71 -15.37 9.97
C HIS A 391 -18.85 -14.94 11.17
N TYR A 392 -17.86 -14.07 10.95
CA TYR A 392 -17.03 -13.55 12.04
C TYR A 392 -17.84 -12.68 13.01
N ARG A 393 -18.68 -11.77 12.50
CA ARG A 393 -19.53 -10.90 13.34
C ARG A 393 -20.59 -11.66 14.15
N TYR A 394 -21.12 -12.77 13.62
CA TYR A 394 -22.18 -13.53 14.29
C TYR A 394 -21.71 -14.83 14.97
N GLY A 395 -20.46 -15.27 14.77
CA GLY A 395 -19.94 -16.54 15.29
C GLY A 395 -18.76 -16.46 16.26
N LYS A 396 -17.76 -15.60 16.01
CA LYS A 396 -16.50 -15.53 16.81
C LYS A 396 -16.14 -14.13 17.33
N GLY A 397 -16.68 -13.07 16.74
CA GLY A 397 -16.31 -11.68 17.01
C GLY A 397 -17.19 -11.07 18.09
N LEU A 398 -16.55 -10.51 19.13
CA LEU A 398 -17.16 -9.75 20.22
C LEU A 398 -18.57 -10.26 20.58
N THR A 399 -18.66 -11.50 21.09
CA THR A 399 -19.67 -11.78 22.10
C THR A 399 -19.37 -10.79 23.20
N VAL A 400 -20.09 -9.66 23.25
CA VAL A 400 -20.10 -8.83 24.45
C VAL A 400 -20.59 -9.79 25.51
N PRO A 401 -19.73 -10.21 26.46
CA PRO A 401 -20.25 -10.93 27.60
C PRO A 401 -21.23 -9.94 28.22
N GLU A 402 -22.48 -10.33 28.33
CA GLU A 402 -23.44 -9.66 29.19
C GLU A 402 -22.96 -9.86 30.63
N LYS A 403 -21.86 -9.20 31.00
CA LYS A 403 -21.30 -9.19 32.34
C LYS A 403 -20.86 -7.78 32.68
N ASP A 404 -21.59 -7.28 33.66
CA ASP A 404 -21.42 -6.06 34.42
C ASP A 404 -21.79 -4.77 33.69
N THR A 405 -23.08 -4.68 33.33
CA THR A 405 -23.83 -3.43 33.55
C THR A 405 -23.67 -3.07 35.03
N TYR A 406 -22.66 -2.27 35.36
CA TYR A 406 -22.60 -1.61 36.65
C TYR A 406 -23.79 -0.65 36.72
N ILE A 407 -24.90 -1.14 37.28
CA ILE A 407 -26.00 -0.30 37.73
C ILE A 407 -25.40 0.61 38.79
N VAL A 408 -25.16 1.87 38.43
CA VAL A 408 -24.98 2.93 39.41
C VAL A 408 -26.30 2.98 40.18
N LYS A 409 -26.37 2.28 41.32
CA LYS A 409 -27.45 2.48 42.27
C LYS A 409 -27.40 3.97 42.63
N PRO A 410 -28.49 4.75 42.42
CA PRO A 410 -28.55 6.08 42.99
C PRO A 410 -28.40 5.90 44.50
N ALA A 411 -27.43 6.59 45.10
CA ALA A 411 -27.34 6.70 46.55
C ALA A 411 -28.65 7.36 47.00
N VAL A 412 -29.52 6.53 47.57
CA VAL A 412 -30.75 6.95 48.22
C VAL A 412 -30.35 7.85 49.38
N LYS A 413 -31.01 9.01 49.44
CA LYS A 413 -31.00 9.94 50.57
C LYS A 413 -31.19 9.21 51.89
N GLN A 414 -30.40 9.57 52.90
CA GLN A 414 -30.91 9.86 54.23
C GLN A 414 -30.39 11.22 54.64
#